data_AF-E2C705-F1
#
_entry.id   AF-E2C705-F1
#
_cell.length_a   1.000
_cell.length_b   1.000
_cell.length_c   1.000
_cell.angle_alpha   90.00
_cell.angle_beta   90.00
_cell.angle_gamma   90.00
#
_symmetry.space_group_name_H-M   'P 1'
#
loop_
_entity.id
_entity.type
_entity.pdbx_description
1 polymer ?
#
loop_
_entity_poly.entity_id
_entity_poly.type
_entity_poly.pdbx_seq_one_letter_code
_entity_poly.pdbx_strand_id
1 'polypeptide(L)'
;MLSGHVVPALAKEVLEPPSRRDDLVYVHCATTEDEEVEDEEEEESKGLTRSRSWLCCPGDRRADKTVPIQVEADSKDKQNAVSFRFTVSLGRPGWRLSLLVGKYESNATALRLALSYSDRAIEAYDVLVALLESEIALSTERNSATIDNRRAAENVAYHVLNRLENDCANALAAPWEDSMVLSDESEVTWCVEDEQRLRRHISRLKGERTMVRSTAVELESVHAEPLNSKNTISLAEARKLDLETAVLMQELMAMREDKAELRARVFLLEKERATIELKLNARDTQIAAQHATIQHLQGQLSDAEAMLAMATNKDRGLSDNESEGMESELIEALGREARLKERLQELISTLDEVNKNSELRHQQSAELVNDLKRANGALVQTLEKSKKKYQSRLKKLEQQMLGMVERHAAQVKTLKQRITLLEEESMGYKGSIALQSQSSGASETSL
;
A
#
# COMPACT_ATOMS: atom_id res chain seq x y z
N MET A 1 -29.56 80.61 -34.48
CA MET A 1 -29.66 79.15 -34.67
C MET A 1 -29.39 78.49 -33.33
N LEU A 2 -30.42 77.83 -32.81
CA LEU A 2 -30.43 76.64 -31.92
C LEU A 2 -29.30 76.52 -30.87
N SER A 3 -29.64 76.63 -29.57
CA SER A 3 -30.00 75.50 -28.66
C SER A 3 -28.77 74.67 -28.27
N GLY A 4 -28.43 74.42 -27.00
CA GLY A 4 -29.06 74.72 -25.72
C GLY A 4 -28.29 74.03 -24.56
N HIS A 5 -28.90 74.10 -23.37
CA HIS A 5 -28.71 73.24 -22.18
C HIS A 5 -27.40 73.40 -21.37
N VAL A 6 -27.41 74.05 -20.18
CA VAL A 6 -27.97 73.67 -18.84
C VAL A 6 -26.90 72.98 -17.95
N VAL A 7 -26.51 73.71 -16.90
CA VAL A 7 -25.84 73.28 -15.63
C VAL A 7 -26.90 72.48 -14.81
N PRO A 8 -26.65 71.44 -13.95
CA PRO A 8 -25.72 71.49 -12.81
C PRO A 8 -25.21 70.15 -12.18
N ALA A 9 -24.33 70.33 -11.17
CA ALA A 9 -24.17 69.63 -9.88
C ALA A 9 -24.59 68.16 -9.64
N LEU A 10 -23.62 67.42 -9.09
CA LEU A 10 -23.67 66.54 -7.90
C LEU A 10 -24.85 65.56 -7.76
N ALA A 11 -24.60 64.27 -7.99
CA ALA A 11 -25.34 63.17 -7.39
C ALA A 11 -24.37 62.05 -6.97
N LYS A 12 -24.49 61.64 -5.70
CA LYS A 12 -23.88 60.45 -5.10
C LYS A 12 -24.70 59.22 -5.50
N GLU A 13 -24.05 58.21 -6.07
CA GLU A 13 -24.45 56.79 -6.05
C GLU A 13 -23.14 55.99 -5.99
N VAL A 14 -22.71 55.52 -4.81
CA VAL A 14 -22.92 54.16 -4.30
C VAL A 14 -22.70 53.10 -5.39
N LEU A 15 -21.47 52.61 -5.48
CA LEU A 15 -21.17 51.35 -6.15
C LEU A 15 -20.27 50.51 -5.24
N GLU A 16 -20.77 49.32 -4.93
CA GLU A 16 -20.26 48.35 -3.97
C GLU A 16 -18.83 47.86 -4.27
N PRO A 17 -18.02 47.56 -3.23
CA PRO A 17 -16.83 46.75 -3.37
C PRO A 17 -17.17 45.24 -3.36
N PRO A 18 -16.41 44.38 -4.07
CA PRO A 18 -16.73 42.96 -4.20
C PRO A 18 -16.48 42.18 -2.91
N SER A 19 -17.38 41.22 -2.66
CA SER A 19 -17.50 40.38 -1.46
C SER A 19 -16.19 39.71 -1.00
N ARG A 20 -15.73 40.10 0.19
CA ARG A 20 -14.93 39.22 1.05
C ARG A 20 -15.87 38.19 1.66
N ARG A 21 -15.68 36.90 1.33
CA ARG A 21 -16.30 35.80 2.07
C ARG A 21 -15.48 35.55 3.33
N ASP A 22 -15.81 36.29 4.38
CA ASP A 22 -15.49 35.92 5.76
C ASP A 22 -16.58 34.97 6.26
N ASP A 23 -16.46 33.68 5.95
CA ASP A 23 -17.22 32.64 6.65
C ASP A 23 -16.32 32.00 7.72
N LEU A 24 -15.92 32.80 8.72
CA LEU A 24 -15.56 32.25 10.02
C LEU A 24 -16.86 32.01 10.78
N VAL A 25 -17.40 30.80 10.66
CA VAL A 25 -18.41 30.32 11.60
C VAL A 25 -17.72 30.10 12.94
N TYR A 26 -17.91 31.05 13.86
CA TYR A 26 -17.62 30.88 15.28
C TYR A 26 -18.57 29.79 15.80
N VAL A 27 -18.09 28.55 15.92
CA VAL A 27 -18.81 27.52 16.66
C VAL A 27 -18.55 27.81 18.14
N HIS A 28 -19.51 28.46 18.79
CA HIS A 28 -19.59 28.45 20.25
C HIS A 28 -19.73 27.00 20.71
N CYS A 29 -18.67 26.44 21.29
CA CYS A 29 -18.80 25.26 22.14
C CYS A 29 -19.48 25.72 23.43
N ALA A 30 -20.80 25.52 23.50
CA ALA A 30 -21.53 25.54 24.75
C ALA A 30 -20.93 24.45 25.66
N THR A 31 -20.40 24.86 26.80
CA THR A 31 -20.17 23.97 27.94
C THR A 31 -21.53 23.67 28.55
N THR A 32 -22.11 22.52 28.22
CA THR A 32 -23.16 21.96 29.06
C THR A 32 -22.46 21.22 30.19
N GLU A 33 -22.52 21.85 31.35
CA GLU A 33 -22.24 21.26 32.64
C GLU A 33 -23.10 20.00 32.84
N ASP A 34 -22.59 19.13 33.71
CA ASP A 34 -23.13 17.84 34.11
C ASP A 34 -24.65 17.83 34.29
N GLU A 35 -25.35 16.88 33.67
CA GLU A 35 -26.46 16.17 34.33
C GLU A 35 -26.53 14.72 33.82
N GLU A 36 -26.54 13.80 34.78
CA GLU A 36 -26.74 12.36 34.64
C GLU A 36 -28.21 12.07 34.31
N VAL A 37 -28.53 11.56 33.13
CA VAL A 37 -29.79 10.82 32.92
C VAL A 37 -29.57 9.69 31.90
N GLU A 38 -29.93 8.48 32.31
CA GLU A 38 -30.06 7.27 31.51
C GLU A 38 -31.21 7.42 30.50
N ASP A 39 -31.00 7.06 29.24
CA ASP A 39 -31.73 5.97 28.57
C ASP A 39 -31.45 5.92 27.06
N GLU A 40 -31.78 4.75 26.53
CA GLU A 40 -31.53 4.15 25.23
C GLU A 40 -31.86 5.04 24.02
N GLU A 41 -31.04 4.94 22.96
CA GLU A 41 -31.54 4.78 21.59
C GLU A 41 -30.41 4.36 20.64
N GLU A 42 -30.71 3.36 19.81
CA GLU A 42 -29.90 2.88 18.70
C GLU A 42 -29.78 3.95 17.62
N GLU A 43 -28.57 4.29 17.17
CA GLU A 43 -28.40 4.87 15.84
C GLU A 43 -27.13 4.37 15.13
N GLU A 44 -27.41 3.70 14.02
CA GLU A 44 -26.54 3.23 12.97
C GLU A 44 -25.85 4.41 12.26
N SER A 45 -24.51 4.50 12.32
CA SER A 45 -23.76 5.52 11.58
C SER A 45 -23.04 4.93 10.37
N LYS A 46 -23.61 5.26 9.21
CA LYS A 46 -23.17 5.00 7.84
C LYS A 46 -21.69 5.36 7.61
N GLY A 47 -21.02 4.50 6.84
CA GLY A 47 -19.66 4.71 6.36
C GLY A 47 -19.53 5.97 5.52
N LEU A 48 -18.66 6.87 5.94
CA LEU A 48 -18.29 8.05 5.16
C LEU A 48 -16.99 7.75 4.39
N THR A 49 -17.15 7.32 3.14
CA THR A 49 -16.08 7.27 2.15
C THR A 49 -15.60 8.70 1.88
N ARG A 50 -14.41 9.05 2.38
CA ARG A 50 -13.80 10.35 2.12
C ARG A 50 -13.15 10.34 0.73
N SER A 51 -13.83 10.99 -0.22
CA SER A 51 -13.33 11.33 -1.55
C SER A 51 -11.97 12.02 -1.50
N ARG A 52 -10.98 11.46 -2.21
CA ARG A 52 -9.72 12.13 -2.57
C ARG A 52 -10.00 13.05 -3.76
N SER A 53 -9.96 14.36 -3.58
CA SER A 53 -9.79 15.29 -4.70
C SER A 53 -8.31 15.62 -4.85
N TRP A 54 -7.75 15.22 -5.99
CA TRP A 54 -6.48 15.71 -6.47
C TRP A 54 -6.76 16.97 -7.28
N LEU A 55 -6.27 18.11 -6.82
CA LEU A 55 -6.13 19.32 -7.62
C LEU A 55 -4.63 19.61 -7.71
N CYS A 56 -4.03 19.17 -8.81
CA CYS A 56 -2.75 19.64 -9.28
C CYS A 56 -2.93 20.98 -10.00
N CYS A 57 -2.10 21.96 -9.67
CA CYS A 57 -1.72 23.01 -10.63
C CYS A 57 -0.21 22.95 -10.86
N PRO A 58 0.26 23.29 -12.08
CA PRO A 58 1.55 22.85 -12.60
C PRO A 58 2.60 23.97 -12.58
N GLY A 59 3.86 23.57 -12.37
CA GLY A 59 5.03 24.34 -12.76
C GLY A 59 5.90 24.85 -11.60
N ASP A 60 6.83 24.02 -11.14
CA ASP A 60 8.24 24.36 -11.37
C ASP A 60 9.13 23.11 -11.25
N ARG A 61 9.86 22.82 -12.32
CA ARG A 61 10.87 21.76 -12.35
C ARG A 61 12.19 22.36 -11.88
N ARG A 62 12.68 21.96 -10.71
CA ARG A 62 14.10 21.60 -10.51
C ARG A 62 14.25 20.78 -9.24
N ALA A 63 15.12 19.77 -9.38
CA ALA A 63 15.18 18.59 -8.55
C ALA A 63 15.78 18.87 -7.17
N ASP A 64 15.02 18.53 -6.14
CA ASP A 64 15.60 18.12 -4.87
C ASP A 64 14.89 16.84 -4.43
N LYS A 65 15.59 15.72 -4.59
CA LYS A 65 15.07 14.38 -4.31
C LYS A 65 15.19 14.10 -2.81
N THR A 66 14.39 14.78 -2.00
CA THR A 66 13.99 14.25 -0.70
C THR A 66 12.70 13.49 -0.90
N VAL A 67 12.84 12.20 -1.18
CA VAL A 67 11.74 11.24 -1.11
C VAL A 67 11.22 11.27 0.33
N PRO A 68 9.96 11.67 0.59
CA PRO A 68 9.40 11.42 1.90
C PRO A 68 9.30 9.90 2.03
N ILE A 69 10.08 9.31 2.94
CA ILE A 69 9.89 7.94 3.38
C ILE A 69 8.56 7.93 4.11
N GLN A 70 7.47 7.85 3.34
CA GLN A 70 6.24 7.26 3.81
C GLN A 70 6.62 5.83 4.20
N VAL A 71 6.77 5.62 5.50
CA VAL A 71 6.58 4.28 6.06
C VAL A 71 5.12 3.96 5.79
N GLU A 72 4.85 3.46 4.57
CA GLU A 72 3.67 2.68 4.30
C GLU A 72 3.72 1.53 5.28
N ALA A 73 3.07 1.72 6.43
CA ALA A 73 2.50 0.61 7.17
C ALA A 73 1.54 -0.06 6.19
N ASP A 74 2.11 -1.03 5.46
CA ASP A 74 1.50 -1.84 4.43
C ASP A 74 0.06 -2.13 4.84
N SER A 75 -0.90 -1.86 3.94
CA SER A 75 -2.31 -2.14 4.19
C SER A 75 -2.50 -3.59 4.66
N LYS A 76 -1.62 -4.49 4.21
CA LYS A 76 -1.52 -5.88 4.67
C LYS A 76 -1.15 -6.04 6.13
N ASP A 77 -0.23 -5.25 6.68
CA ASP A 77 0.16 -5.31 8.11
C ASP A 77 -1.02 -4.87 9.01
N LYS A 78 -1.82 -3.89 8.57
CA LYS A 78 -3.06 -3.48 9.26
C LYS A 78 -4.18 -4.52 9.11
N GLN A 79 -4.37 -5.08 7.92
CA GLN A 79 -5.35 -6.15 7.68
C GLN A 79 -5.02 -7.42 8.46
N ASN A 80 -3.74 -7.81 8.51
CA ASN A 80 -3.28 -8.96 9.29
C ASN A 80 -3.40 -8.73 10.80
N ALA A 81 -3.12 -7.51 11.27
CA ALA A 81 -3.31 -7.17 12.68
C ALA A 81 -4.79 -7.16 13.10
N VAL A 82 -5.69 -6.69 12.23
CA VAL A 82 -7.14 -6.69 12.48
C VAL A 82 -7.71 -8.10 12.40
N SER A 83 -7.31 -8.88 11.39
CA SER A 83 -7.72 -10.28 11.22
C SER A 83 -7.28 -11.14 12.40
N PHE A 84 -6.03 -10.98 12.87
CA PHE A 84 -5.52 -11.72 14.02
C PHE A 84 -6.15 -11.27 15.35
N ARG A 85 -6.45 -9.98 15.51
CA ARG A 85 -7.13 -9.48 16.72
C ARG A 85 -8.58 -9.96 16.78
N PHE A 86 -9.24 -10.15 15.63
CA PHE A 86 -10.57 -10.73 15.52
C PHE A 86 -10.57 -12.24 15.88
N THR A 87 -9.60 -13.01 15.39
CA THR A 87 -9.51 -14.45 15.70
C THR A 87 -9.19 -14.75 17.16
N VAL A 88 -8.37 -13.93 17.81
CA VAL A 88 -8.07 -14.07 19.25
C VAL A 88 -9.27 -13.68 20.14
N SER A 89 -10.15 -12.79 19.67
CA SER A 89 -11.28 -12.27 20.47
C SER A 89 -12.54 -13.17 20.44
N LEU A 90 -12.71 -14.04 19.44
CA LEU A 90 -13.95 -14.81 19.27
C LEU A 90 -14.00 -16.20 19.95
N GLY A 91 -12.99 -16.60 20.73
CA GLY A 91 -13.02 -17.89 21.44
C GLY A 91 -13.17 -19.11 20.51
N ARG A 92 -13.56 -20.28 21.08
CA ARG A 92 -13.50 -21.54 20.31
C ARG A 92 -14.33 -21.61 18.98
N PRO A 93 -15.46 -20.89 18.84
CA PRO A 93 -16.21 -20.87 17.59
C PRO A 93 -15.54 -20.01 16.49
N GLY A 94 -14.82 -18.96 16.87
CA GLY A 94 -14.17 -18.02 15.94
C GLY A 94 -13.03 -18.64 15.13
N TRP A 95 -12.21 -19.49 15.75
CA TRP A 95 -11.12 -20.17 15.03
C TRP A 95 -11.65 -21.17 14.01
N ARG A 96 -12.76 -21.86 14.29
CA ARG A 96 -13.36 -22.79 13.33
C ARG A 96 -13.87 -22.04 12.11
N LEU A 97 -14.56 -20.91 12.29
CA LEU A 97 -15.01 -20.09 11.18
C LEU A 97 -13.83 -19.51 10.38
N SER A 98 -12.80 -18.99 11.06
CA SER A 98 -11.61 -18.45 10.40
C SER A 98 -10.82 -19.51 9.63
N LEU A 99 -10.69 -20.73 10.19
CA LEU A 99 -10.05 -21.86 9.51
C LEU A 99 -10.88 -22.29 8.30
N LEU A 100 -12.20 -22.33 8.44
CA LEU A 100 -13.11 -22.67 7.36
C LEU A 100 -12.99 -21.65 6.23
N VAL A 101 -13.08 -20.35 6.53
CA VAL A 101 -12.84 -19.27 5.56
C VAL A 101 -11.48 -19.42 4.88
N GLY A 102 -10.42 -19.71 5.65
CA GLY A 102 -9.09 -19.97 5.08
C GLY A 102 -9.05 -21.16 4.10
N LYS A 103 -9.75 -22.27 4.42
CA LYS A 103 -9.90 -23.41 3.49
C LYS A 103 -10.66 -23.00 2.22
N TYR A 104 -11.74 -22.24 2.34
CA TYR A 104 -12.52 -21.75 1.19
C TYR A 104 -11.70 -20.78 0.32
N GLU A 105 -10.97 -19.85 0.92
CA GLU A 105 -10.11 -18.90 0.21
C GLU A 105 -8.96 -19.61 -0.51
N SER A 106 -8.26 -20.52 0.18
CA SER A 106 -7.21 -21.34 -0.42
C SER A 106 -7.74 -22.14 -1.61
N ASN A 107 -8.86 -22.85 -1.45
CA ASN A 107 -9.49 -23.58 -2.55
C ASN A 107 -9.91 -22.66 -3.70
N ALA A 108 -10.45 -21.47 -3.42
CA ALA A 108 -10.84 -20.52 -4.46
C ALA A 108 -9.62 -20.06 -5.28
N THR A 109 -8.48 -19.80 -4.63
CA THR A 109 -7.23 -19.45 -5.33
C THR A 109 -6.67 -20.62 -6.15
N ALA A 110 -6.63 -21.83 -5.58
CA ALA A 110 -6.19 -23.03 -6.27
C ALA A 110 -7.06 -23.32 -7.51
N LEU A 111 -8.38 -23.25 -7.37
CA LEU A 111 -9.30 -23.45 -8.49
C LEU A 111 -9.15 -22.38 -9.57
N ARG A 112 -8.93 -21.12 -9.18
CA ARG A 112 -8.66 -20.02 -10.14
C ARG A 112 -7.38 -20.25 -10.93
N LEU A 113 -6.30 -20.66 -10.26
CA LEU A 113 -5.04 -21.00 -10.93
C LEU A 113 -5.21 -22.21 -11.85
N ALA A 114 -5.88 -23.27 -11.39
CA ALA A 114 -6.17 -24.46 -12.20
C ALA A 114 -7.01 -24.13 -13.45
N LEU A 115 -7.94 -23.17 -13.33
CA LEU A 115 -8.73 -22.65 -14.45
C LEU A 115 -7.83 -21.88 -15.43
N SER A 116 -6.97 -20.98 -14.96
CA SER A 116 -6.03 -20.25 -15.84
C SER A 116 -5.06 -21.19 -16.58
N TYR A 117 -4.58 -22.27 -15.95
CA TYR A 117 -3.76 -23.27 -16.64
C TYR A 117 -4.56 -24.04 -17.68
N SER A 118 -5.87 -24.22 -17.46
CA SER A 118 -6.76 -24.84 -18.44
C SER A 118 -6.99 -23.92 -19.63
N ASP A 119 -7.27 -22.64 -19.40
CA ASP A 119 -7.49 -21.65 -20.47
C ASP A 119 -6.25 -21.51 -21.37
N ARG A 120 -5.06 -21.38 -20.76
CA ARG A 120 -3.79 -21.33 -21.50
C ARG A 120 -3.49 -22.62 -22.28
N ALA A 121 -3.89 -23.77 -21.74
CA ALA A 121 -3.74 -25.04 -22.45
C ALA A 121 -4.73 -25.17 -23.61
N ILE A 122 -5.96 -24.66 -23.45
CA ILE A 122 -6.97 -24.63 -24.52
C ILE A 122 -6.48 -23.75 -25.66
N GLU A 123 -6.01 -22.54 -25.39
CA GLU A 123 -5.47 -21.64 -26.42
C GLU A 123 -4.31 -22.27 -27.20
N ALA A 124 -3.38 -22.95 -26.51
CA ALA A 124 -2.30 -23.67 -27.17
C ALA A 124 -2.80 -24.87 -28.01
N TYR A 125 -3.88 -25.54 -27.60
CA TYR A 125 -4.52 -26.57 -28.41
C TYR A 125 -5.24 -25.98 -29.63
N ASP A 126 -5.93 -24.85 -29.49
CA ASP A 126 -6.65 -24.17 -30.58
C ASP A 126 -5.68 -23.75 -31.70
N VAL A 127 -4.52 -23.20 -31.33
CA VAL A 127 -3.45 -22.89 -32.28
C VAL A 127 -2.93 -24.14 -32.99
N LEU A 128 -2.70 -25.23 -32.25
CA LEU A 128 -2.22 -26.48 -32.84
C LEU A 128 -3.24 -27.05 -33.84
N VAL A 129 -4.54 -26.94 -33.53
CA VAL A 129 -5.62 -27.30 -34.45
C VAL A 129 -5.60 -26.40 -35.69
N ALA A 130 -5.47 -25.08 -35.55
CA ALA A 130 -5.40 -24.15 -36.69
C ALA A 130 -4.20 -24.43 -37.61
N LEU A 131 -3.04 -24.80 -37.05
CA LEU A 131 -1.87 -25.23 -37.82
C LEU A 131 -2.15 -26.52 -38.61
N LEU A 132 -2.78 -27.52 -37.98
CA LEU A 132 -3.14 -28.77 -38.64
C LEU A 132 -4.21 -28.57 -39.73
N GLU A 133 -5.24 -27.76 -39.47
CA GLU A 133 -6.28 -27.45 -40.44
C GLU A 133 -5.72 -26.72 -41.66
N SER A 134 -4.83 -25.75 -41.43
CA SER A 134 -4.15 -25.05 -42.53
C SER A 134 -3.15 -25.95 -43.26
N GLU A 135 -2.56 -26.97 -42.62
CA GLU A 135 -1.76 -28.04 -43.23
C GLU A 135 -2.55 -28.91 -44.18
N ILE A 136 -3.70 -29.36 -43.72
CA ILE A 136 -4.62 -30.11 -44.56
C ILE A 136 -5.05 -29.24 -45.75
N ALA A 137 -5.46 -27.99 -45.52
CA ALA A 137 -5.88 -27.07 -46.59
C ALA A 137 -4.80 -26.83 -47.66
N LEU A 138 -3.54 -26.61 -47.26
CA LEU A 138 -2.42 -26.49 -48.21
C LEU A 138 -2.16 -27.79 -48.99
N SER A 139 -2.35 -28.94 -48.36
CA SER A 139 -2.17 -30.25 -49.00
C SER A 139 -3.28 -30.56 -50.00
N THR A 140 -4.51 -30.08 -49.76
CA THR A 140 -5.66 -30.29 -50.65
C THR A 140 -5.71 -29.30 -51.80
N GLU A 141 -5.46 -28.01 -51.56
CA GLU A 141 -5.54 -26.96 -52.58
C GLU A 141 -4.54 -25.83 -52.27
N ARG A 142 -3.54 -25.69 -53.15
CA ARG A 142 -2.48 -24.68 -52.99
C ARG A 142 -2.79 -23.41 -53.78
N ASN A 143 -3.42 -22.45 -53.11
CA ASN A 143 -3.74 -21.13 -53.64
C ASN A 143 -3.15 -20.04 -52.72
N SER A 144 -3.16 -18.77 -53.16
CA SER A 144 -2.68 -17.66 -52.34
C SER A 144 -3.38 -17.59 -50.97
N ALA A 145 -4.70 -17.77 -50.96
CA ALA A 145 -5.49 -17.75 -49.72
C ALA A 145 -5.11 -18.85 -48.72
N THR A 146 -4.77 -20.06 -49.18
CA THR A 146 -4.36 -21.15 -48.27
C THR A 146 -2.95 -20.95 -47.72
N ILE A 147 -2.07 -20.27 -48.49
CA ILE A 147 -0.75 -19.83 -48.04
C ILE A 147 -0.87 -18.71 -47.00
N ASP A 148 -1.73 -17.72 -47.24
CA ASP A 148 -1.97 -16.61 -46.31
C ASP A 148 -2.59 -17.12 -44.99
N ASN A 149 -3.54 -18.06 -45.06
CA ASN A 149 -4.13 -18.70 -43.89
C ASN A 149 -3.10 -19.50 -43.08
N ARG A 150 -2.17 -20.21 -43.73
CA ARG A 150 -1.06 -20.87 -43.03
C ARG A 150 -0.18 -19.85 -42.32
N ARG A 151 0.27 -18.81 -43.02
CA ARG A 151 1.13 -17.77 -42.43
C ARG A 151 0.46 -17.09 -41.22
N ALA A 152 -0.85 -16.84 -41.30
CA ALA A 152 -1.60 -16.31 -40.17
C ALA A 152 -1.61 -17.27 -38.97
N ALA A 153 -1.84 -18.56 -39.20
CA ALA A 153 -1.79 -19.57 -38.13
C ALA A 153 -0.39 -19.68 -37.50
N GLU A 154 0.67 -19.65 -38.32
CA GLU A 154 2.07 -19.67 -37.86
C GLU A 154 2.42 -18.44 -37.01
N ASN A 155 1.98 -17.25 -37.42
CA ASN A 155 2.17 -16.01 -36.66
C ASN A 155 1.49 -16.07 -35.30
N VAL A 156 0.22 -16.48 -35.26
CA VAL A 156 -0.51 -16.65 -33.99
C VAL A 156 0.18 -17.69 -33.10
N ALA A 157 0.66 -18.78 -33.68
CA ALA A 157 1.36 -19.83 -32.95
C ALA A 157 2.66 -19.33 -32.33
N TYR A 158 3.43 -18.52 -33.05
CA TYR A 158 4.65 -17.91 -32.55
C TYR A 158 4.37 -16.95 -31.38
N HIS A 159 3.34 -16.11 -31.49
CA HIS A 159 2.95 -15.22 -30.40
C HIS A 159 2.53 -15.98 -29.14
N VAL A 160 1.70 -17.01 -29.28
CA VAL A 160 1.28 -17.85 -28.15
C VAL A 160 2.49 -18.57 -27.54
N LEU A 161 3.38 -19.13 -28.34
CA LEU A 161 4.58 -19.81 -27.85
C LEU A 161 5.48 -18.85 -27.06
N ASN A 162 5.79 -17.68 -27.62
CA ASN A 162 6.61 -16.66 -26.97
C ASN A 162 5.99 -16.18 -25.66
N ARG A 163 4.66 -15.97 -25.63
CA ARG A 163 3.96 -15.60 -24.39
C ARG A 163 4.09 -16.70 -23.33
N LEU A 164 3.87 -17.96 -23.70
CA LEU A 164 4.03 -19.11 -22.80
C LEU A 164 5.48 -19.33 -22.32
N GLU A 165 6.49 -18.88 -23.07
CA GLU A 165 7.91 -18.88 -22.67
C GLU A 165 8.21 -17.78 -21.64
N ASN A 166 7.66 -16.58 -21.83
CA ASN A 166 7.89 -15.43 -20.95
C ASN A 166 7.07 -15.47 -19.65
N ASP A 167 5.89 -16.07 -19.68
CA ASP A 167 5.00 -16.22 -18.52
C ASP A 167 5.59 -17.10 -17.40
N CYS A 168 6.70 -17.80 -17.64
CA CYS A 168 7.39 -18.61 -16.63
C CYS A 168 7.89 -17.79 -15.42
N ALA A 169 7.98 -16.46 -15.56
CA ALA A 169 8.39 -15.55 -14.49
C ALA A 169 7.23 -14.91 -13.71
N ASN A 170 6.03 -14.78 -14.30
CA ASN A 170 4.94 -13.94 -13.76
C ASN A 170 3.59 -14.70 -13.69
N ALA A 171 3.51 -15.74 -12.87
CA ALA A 171 2.27 -16.51 -12.65
C ALA A 171 1.12 -15.74 -11.93
N LEU A 172 1.33 -14.46 -11.58
CA LEU A 172 0.37 -13.60 -10.87
C LEU A 172 -0.01 -12.32 -11.63
N ALA A 173 0.49 -12.13 -12.85
CA ALA A 173 0.14 -10.96 -13.66
C ALA A 173 -1.32 -11.02 -14.10
N ALA A 174 -1.97 -9.85 -14.15
CA ALA A 174 -3.38 -9.78 -14.50
C ALA A 174 -3.58 -10.09 -16.00
N PRO A 175 -4.72 -10.68 -16.42
CA PRO A 175 -4.95 -11.09 -17.82
C PRO A 175 -4.85 -9.98 -18.89
N TRP A 176 -4.75 -8.71 -18.47
CA TRP A 176 -4.73 -7.52 -19.31
C TRP A 176 -3.39 -6.77 -19.27
N GLU A 177 -2.38 -7.28 -18.55
CA GLU A 177 -0.99 -6.80 -18.59
C GLU A 177 -0.20 -7.42 -19.75
N ASP A 178 -0.87 -7.68 -20.87
CA ASP A 178 -0.23 -8.12 -22.11
C ASP A 178 0.51 -6.90 -22.67
N SER A 179 1.75 -6.71 -22.22
CA SER A 179 2.67 -5.77 -22.83
C SER A 179 2.90 -6.27 -24.25
N MET A 180 2.18 -5.69 -25.21
CA MET A 180 2.41 -5.87 -26.64
C MET A 180 3.90 -5.67 -26.92
N VAL A 181 4.65 -6.78 -26.95
CA VAL A 181 5.99 -6.80 -27.49
C VAL A 181 5.79 -6.72 -28.99
N LEU A 182 5.92 -5.50 -29.53
CA LEU A 182 6.08 -5.29 -30.96
C LEU A 182 7.41 -5.94 -31.35
N SER A 183 7.35 -7.21 -31.71
CA SER A 183 8.50 -7.98 -32.17
C SER A 183 8.66 -7.77 -33.67
N ASP A 184 9.91 -7.49 -34.04
CA ASP A 184 10.43 -7.23 -35.38
C ASP A 184 9.82 -8.17 -36.45
N GLU A 185 9.40 -7.62 -37.59
CA GLU A 185 8.86 -8.33 -38.76
C GLU A 185 9.96 -9.12 -39.49
N SER A 186 10.60 -10.05 -38.77
CA SER A 186 11.39 -11.10 -39.39
C SER A 186 10.45 -12.20 -39.85
N GLU A 187 10.68 -12.78 -41.02
CA GLU A 187 9.89 -13.86 -41.59
C GLU A 187 10.10 -15.14 -40.76
N VAL A 188 9.41 -15.23 -39.61
CA VAL A 188 9.50 -16.35 -38.69
C VAL A 188 8.84 -17.55 -39.34
N THR A 189 9.65 -18.54 -39.70
CA THR A 189 9.20 -19.79 -40.29
C THR A 189 8.92 -20.80 -39.17
N TRP A 190 7.67 -21.23 -39.03
CA TRP A 190 7.27 -22.19 -38.01
C TRP A 190 7.89 -23.57 -38.28
N CYS A 191 8.65 -24.10 -37.32
CA CYS A 191 9.32 -25.38 -37.46
C CYS A 191 8.71 -26.48 -36.58
N VAL A 192 9.02 -27.74 -36.90
CA VAL A 192 8.70 -28.92 -36.08
C VAL A 192 9.25 -28.78 -34.66
N GLU A 193 10.40 -28.12 -34.46
CA GLU A 193 10.92 -27.85 -33.12
C GLU A 193 10.03 -26.89 -32.32
N ASP A 194 9.41 -25.89 -32.96
CA ASP A 194 8.48 -24.94 -32.33
C ASP A 194 7.19 -25.62 -31.92
N GLU A 195 6.67 -26.51 -32.77
CA GLU A 195 5.54 -27.34 -32.43
C GLU A 195 5.85 -28.28 -31.25
N GLN A 196 7.04 -28.89 -31.23
CA GLN A 196 7.50 -29.69 -30.10
C GLN A 196 7.67 -28.86 -28.81
N ARG A 197 8.12 -27.60 -28.91
CA ARG A 197 8.13 -26.65 -27.79
C ARG A 197 6.70 -26.42 -27.29
N LEU A 198 5.77 -26.05 -28.16
CA LEU A 198 4.37 -25.82 -27.79
C LEU A 198 3.73 -27.05 -27.11
N ARG A 199 3.95 -28.26 -27.65
CA ARG A 199 3.48 -29.52 -27.04
C ARG A 199 4.09 -29.79 -25.65
N ARG A 200 5.35 -29.41 -25.41
CA ARG A 200 5.97 -29.47 -24.08
C ARG A 200 5.34 -28.47 -23.11
N HIS A 201 5.02 -27.26 -23.57
CA HIS A 201 4.31 -26.27 -22.76
C HIS A 201 2.91 -26.75 -22.35
N ILE A 202 2.16 -27.32 -23.29
CA ILE A 202 0.85 -27.94 -23.01
C ILE A 202 0.99 -29.04 -21.94
N SER A 203 1.98 -29.91 -22.08
CA SER A 203 2.22 -31.00 -21.11
C SER A 203 2.55 -30.46 -19.72
N ARG A 204 3.36 -29.41 -19.64
CA ARG A 204 3.67 -28.70 -18.39
C ARG A 204 2.43 -28.04 -17.78
N LEU A 205 1.64 -27.29 -18.55
CA LEU A 205 0.41 -26.65 -18.08
C LEU A 205 -0.58 -27.68 -17.50
N LYS A 206 -0.69 -28.85 -18.14
CA LYS A 206 -1.49 -29.98 -17.62
C LYS A 206 -0.94 -30.51 -16.30
N GLY A 207 0.38 -30.62 -16.16
CA GLY A 207 1.06 -31.02 -14.93
C GLY A 207 0.84 -30.00 -13.80
N GLU A 208 1.06 -28.71 -14.07
CA GLU A 208 0.85 -27.61 -13.13
C GLU A 208 -0.61 -27.56 -12.65
N ARG A 209 -1.56 -27.72 -13.58
CA ARG A 209 -2.98 -27.86 -13.22
C ARG A 209 -3.25 -29.02 -12.28
N THR A 210 -2.67 -30.20 -12.53
CA THR A 210 -2.84 -31.36 -11.64
C THR A 210 -2.22 -31.13 -10.28
N MET A 211 -1.06 -30.49 -10.22
CA MET A 211 -0.38 -30.13 -8.98
C MET A 211 -1.25 -29.16 -8.16
N VAL A 212 -1.75 -28.08 -8.78
CA VAL A 212 -2.63 -27.14 -8.08
C VAL A 212 -3.93 -27.79 -7.64
N ARG A 213 -4.56 -28.62 -8.49
CA ARG A 213 -5.78 -29.35 -8.13
C ARG A 213 -5.58 -30.29 -6.93
N SER A 214 -4.39 -30.86 -6.77
CA SER A 214 -4.08 -31.73 -5.61
C SER A 214 -4.00 -30.99 -4.28
N THR A 215 -3.84 -29.66 -4.29
CA THR A 215 -3.84 -28.83 -3.08
C THR A 215 -5.24 -28.44 -2.59
N ALA A 216 -6.28 -28.68 -3.41
CA ALA A 216 -7.66 -28.38 -3.03
C ALA A 216 -8.17 -29.41 -2.01
N VAL A 217 -8.72 -28.92 -0.89
CA VAL A 217 -9.20 -29.76 0.22
C VAL A 217 -10.72 -29.94 0.14
N GLU A 218 -11.26 -31.06 0.62
CA GLU A 218 -12.71 -31.22 0.76
C GLU A 218 -13.28 -30.20 1.76
N LEU A 219 -14.29 -29.45 1.32
CA LEU A 219 -14.89 -28.36 2.10
C LEU A 219 -15.97 -28.90 3.05
N GLU A 220 -15.84 -28.59 4.33
CA GLU A 220 -16.88 -28.85 5.33
C GLU A 220 -18.04 -27.86 5.17
N SER A 221 -19.27 -28.34 5.30
CA SER A 221 -20.46 -27.48 5.32
C SER A 221 -20.49 -26.61 6.59
N VAL A 222 -20.81 -25.31 6.42
CA VAL A 222 -21.04 -24.35 7.52
C VAL A 222 -22.15 -24.84 8.47
N HIS A 223 -23.09 -25.64 7.96
CA HIS A 223 -24.25 -26.19 8.67
C HIS A 223 -23.99 -27.58 9.25
N ALA A 224 -22.76 -27.91 9.64
CA ALA A 224 -22.51 -29.15 10.36
C ALA A 224 -23.24 -29.11 11.72
N GLU A 225 -24.47 -29.63 11.75
CA GLU A 225 -25.22 -30.01 12.94
C GLU A 225 -24.26 -30.84 13.83
N PRO A 226 -24.11 -30.55 15.14
CA PRO A 226 -23.05 -31.14 15.98
C PRO A 226 -23.12 -32.66 16.20
N LEU A 227 -24.01 -33.39 15.52
CA LEU A 227 -24.44 -34.71 15.97
C LEU A 227 -23.91 -35.91 15.17
N ASN A 228 -22.93 -35.77 14.27
CA ASN A 228 -22.42 -36.97 13.59
C ASN A 228 -20.97 -36.97 13.06
N SER A 229 -20.05 -36.24 13.70
CA SER A 229 -18.62 -36.42 13.40
C SER A 229 -18.08 -37.68 14.09
N LYS A 230 -18.02 -38.80 13.36
CA LYS A 230 -17.42 -40.08 13.78
C LYS A 230 -15.92 -40.03 14.13
N ASN A 231 -15.27 -38.87 14.01
CA ASN A 231 -13.89 -38.67 14.46
C ASN A 231 -13.90 -37.77 15.70
N THR A 232 -14.16 -38.36 16.87
CA THR A 232 -13.86 -37.69 18.13
C THR A 232 -12.35 -37.69 18.29
N ILE A 233 -11.71 -36.58 17.92
CA ILE A 233 -10.28 -36.36 18.17
C ILE A 233 -10.05 -36.59 19.66
N SER A 234 -9.09 -37.45 19.99
CA SER A 234 -8.83 -37.79 21.39
C SER A 234 -8.43 -36.53 22.17
N LEU A 235 -8.80 -36.46 23.45
CA LEU A 235 -8.42 -35.32 24.31
C LEU A 235 -6.89 -35.10 24.34
N ALA A 236 -6.11 -36.16 24.16
CA ALA A 236 -4.66 -36.10 24.05
C ALA A 236 -4.20 -35.44 22.74
N GLU A 237 -4.80 -35.80 21.60
CA GLU A 237 -4.52 -35.16 20.31
C GLU A 237 -4.95 -33.69 20.30
N ALA A 238 -6.10 -33.36 20.89
CA ALA A 238 -6.54 -31.98 21.02
C ALA A 238 -5.54 -31.12 21.80
N ARG A 239 -5.01 -31.64 22.92
CA ARG A 239 -3.96 -30.95 23.71
C ARG A 239 -2.64 -30.85 22.96
N LYS A 240 -2.28 -31.85 22.18
CA LYS A 240 -1.08 -31.84 21.33
C LYS A 240 -1.18 -30.74 20.27
N LEU A 241 -2.32 -30.65 19.58
CA LEU A 241 -2.58 -29.61 18.58
C LEU A 241 -2.61 -28.21 19.22
N ASP A 242 -3.18 -28.07 20.41
CA ASP A 242 -3.17 -26.80 21.15
C ASP A 242 -1.73 -26.37 21.48
N LEU A 243 -0.85 -27.32 21.85
CA LEU A 243 0.56 -27.05 22.14
C LEU A 243 1.36 -26.72 20.87
N GLU A 244 1.18 -27.46 19.79
CA GLU A 244 1.79 -27.18 18.48
C GLU A 244 1.35 -25.79 17.97
N THR A 245 0.08 -25.44 18.13
CA THR A 245 -0.45 -24.10 17.78
C THR A 245 0.19 -23.02 18.63
N ALA A 246 0.38 -23.24 19.93
CA ALA A 246 1.04 -22.29 20.82
C ALA A 246 2.52 -22.08 20.46
N VAL A 247 3.24 -23.15 20.12
CA VAL A 247 4.65 -23.07 19.67
C VAL A 247 4.76 -22.28 18.36
N LEU A 248 3.92 -22.58 17.36
CA LEU A 248 3.90 -21.83 16.10
C LEU A 248 3.57 -20.35 16.33
N MET A 249 2.66 -20.05 17.26
CA MET A 249 2.35 -18.67 17.63
C MET A 249 3.56 -17.97 18.24
N GLN A 250 4.29 -18.65 19.13
CA GLN A 250 5.49 -18.13 19.76
C GLN A 250 6.60 -17.87 18.74
N GLU A 251 6.88 -18.82 17.85
CA GLU A 251 7.85 -18.66 16.76
C GLU A 251 7.47 -17.49 15.85
N LEU A 252 6.20 -17.37 15.48
CA LEU A 252 5.72 -16.27 14.65
C LEU A 252 5.83 -14.91 15.36
N MET A 253 5.61 -14.86 16.68
CA MET A 253 5.81 -13.64 17.45
C MET A 253 7.30 -13.27 17.56
N ALA A 254 8.19 -14.24 17.78
CA ALA A 254 9.63 -14.02 17.78
C ALA A 254 10.10 -13.47 16.42
N MET A 255 9.69 -14.09 15.32
CA MET A 255 10.02 -13.60 13.97
C MET A 255 9.47 -12.19 13.69
N ARG A 256 8.33 -11.81 14.28
CA ARG A 256 7.79 -10.44 14.18
C ARG A 256 8.62 -9.43 14.96
N GLU A 257 9.14 -9.82 16.12
CA GLU A 257 10.05 -9.01 16.92
C GLU A 257 11.37 -8.79 16.18
N ASP A 258 11.97 -9.85 15.65
CA ASP A 258 13.19 -9.78 14.83
C ASP A 258 12.99 -8.88 13.60
N LYS A 259 11.85 -9.00 12.91
CA LYS A 259 11.49 -8.12 11.78
C LYS A 259 11.40 -6.64 12.21
N ALA A 260 10.83 -6.37 13.38
CA ALA A 260 10.72 -5.01 13.90
C ALA A 260 12.11 -4.45 14.28
N GLU A 261 12.96 -5.27 14.90
CA GLU A 261 14.34 -4.90 15.23
C GLU A 261 15.17 -4.61 13.96
N LEU A 262 15.09 -5.48 12.95
CA LEU A 262 15.77 -5.27 11.66
C LEU A 262 15.30 -3.98 10.98
N ARG A 263 14.00 -3.68 11.00
CA ARG A 263 13.47 -2.41 10.47
C ARG A 263 14.05 -1.20 11.20
N ALA A 264 14.14 -1.24 12.53
CA ALA A 264 14.76 -0.18 13.31
C ALA A 264 16.25 -0.01 12.97
N ARG A 265 16.96 -1.12 12.75
CA ARG A 265 18.38 -1.11 12.38
C ARG A 265 18.63 -0.54 10.99
N VAL A 266 17.79 -0.89 10.01
CA VAL A 266 17.83 -0.30 8.66
C VAL A 266 17.63 1.21 8.73
N PHE A 267 16.63 1.68 9.48
CA PHE A 267 16.39 3.12 9.65
C PHE A 267 17.60 3.87 10.22
N LEU A 268 18.28 3.31 11.22
CA LEU A 268 19.48 3.90 11.79
C LEU A 268 20.63 3.94 10.78
N LEU A 269 20.85 2.84 10.05
CA LEU A 269 21.89 2.76 9.01
C LEU A 269 21.63 3.73 7.85
N GLU A 270 20.37 3.92 7.44
CA GLU A 270 20.00 4.91 6.43
C GLU A 270 20.32 6.33 6.89
N LYS A 271 20.07 6.65 8.16
CA LYS A 271 20.43 7.94 8.76
C LYS A 271 21.95 8.14 8.81
N GLU A 272 22.70 7.12 9.18
CA GLU A 272 24.17 7.16 9.19
C GLU A 272 24.73 7.35 7.78
N ARG A 273 24.19 6.60 6.80
CA ARG A 273 24.53 6.76 5.38
C ARG A 273 24.31 8.20 4.91
N ALA A 274 23.13 8.77 5.13
CA ALA A 274 22.84 10.15 4.72
C ALA A 274 23.80 11.15 5.37
N THR A 275 24.17 10.92 6.64
CA THR A 275 25.15 11.76 7.34
C THR A 275 26.54 11.66 6.71
N ILE A 276 26.98 10.46 6.32
CA ILE A 276 28.25 10.23 5.65
C ILE A 276 28.24 10.85 4.24
N GLU A 277 27.14 10.70 3.49
CA GLU A 277 26.97 11.30 2.16
C GLU A 277 27.09 12.84 2.21
N LEU A 278 26.47 13.50 3.20
CA LEU A 278 26.63 14.94 3.40
C LEU A 278 28.08 15.33 3.69
N LYS A 279 28.80 14.54 4.50
CA LYS A 279 30.23 14.78 4.78
C LYS A 279 31.08 14.61 3.54
N LEU A 280 30.79 13.63 2.69
CA LEU A 280 31.48 13.42 1.42
C LEU A 280 31.28 14.62 0.49
N ASN A 281 30.03 15.05 0.30
CA ASN A 281 29.70 16.20 -0.53
C ASN A 281 30.41 17.48 -0.03
N ALA A 282 30.51 17.69 1.28
CA ALA A 282 31.25 18.81 1.86
C ALA A 282 32.76 18.75 1.56
N ARG A 283 33.34 17.56 1.41
CA ARG A 283 34.75 17.40 0.99
C ARG A 283 34.90 17.65 -0.51
N ASP A 284 33.97 17.18 -1.32
CA ASP A 284 34.00 17.41 -2.77
C ASP A 284 33.90 18.90 -3.12
N THR A 285 33.03 19.65 -2.42
CA THR A 285 32.95 21.11 -2.59
C THR A 285 34.24 21.81 -2.15
N GLN A 286 34.86 21.35 -1.06
CA GLN A 286 36.15 21.88 -0.60
C GLN A 286 37.26 21.61 -1.64
N ILE A 287 37.31 20.40 -2.21
CA ILE A 287 38.25 20.02 -3.26
C ILE A 287 38.03 20.89 -4.50
N ALA A 288 36.78 21.10 -4.92
CA ALA A 288 36.45 21.96 -6.06
C ALA A 288 36.90 23.42 -5.83
N ALA A 289 36.70 23.96 -4.63
CA ALA A 289 37.16 25.31 -4.27
C ALA A 289 38.69 25.44 -4.30
N GLN A 290 39.40 24.42 -3.79
CA GLN A 290 40.86 24.38 -3.86
C GLN A 290 41.37 24.30 -5.30
N HIS A 291 40.72 23.49 -6.16
CA HIS A 291 41.05 23.42 -7.58
C HIS A 291 40.84 24.76 -8.29
N ALA A 292 39.72 25.44 -8.05
CA ALA A 292 39.47 26.77 -8.60
C ALA A 292 40.52 27.80 -8.15
N THR A 293 40.98 27.71 -6.89
CA THR A 293 42.05 28.56 -6.36
C THR A 293 43.38 28.30 -7.08
N ILE A 294 43.73 27.03 -7.31
CA ILE A 294 44.93 26.65 -8.07
C ILE A 294 44.87 27.19 -9.49
N GLN A 295 43.72 27.03 -10.18
CA GLN A 295 43.53 27.55 -11.54
C GLN A 295 43.66 29.07 -11.61
N HIS A 296 43.08 29.78 -10.64
CA HIS A 296 43.22 31.23 -10.55
C HIS A 296 44.69 31.66 -10.39
N LEU A 297 45.44 31.01 -9.49
CA LEU A 297 46.87 31.29 -9.31
C LEU A 297 47.70 30.97 -10.56
N GLN A 298 47.38 29.88 -11.26
CA GLN A 298 48.00 29.55 -12.55
C GLN A 298 47.73 30.62 -13.61
N GLY A 299 46.49 31.14 -13.66
CA GLY A 299 46.12 32.26 -14.53
C GLY A 299 46.93 33.53 -14.20
N GLN A 300 47.03 33.90 -12.92
CA GLN A 300 47.82 35.05 -12.49
C GLN A 300 49.30 34.93 -12.84
N LEU A 301 49.88 33.73 -12.73
CA LEU A 301 51.25 33.46 -13.16
C LEU A 301 51.41 33.64 -14.68
N SER A 302 50.48 33.09 -15.47
CA SER A 302 50.47 33.26 -16.93
C SER A 302 50.35 34.73 -17.34
N ASP A 303 49.48 35.50 -16.67
CA ASP A 303 49.30 36.93 -16.94
C ASP A 303 50.56 37.73 -16.58
N ALA A 304 51.21 37.39 -15.46
CA ALA A 304 52.48 38.01 -15.06
C ALA A 304 53.62 37.68 -16.04
N GLU A 305 53.70 36.43 -16.51
CA GLU A 305 54.63 36.00 -17.55
C GLU A 305 54.40 36.77 -18.87
N ALA A 306 53.14 36.94 -19.28
CA ALA A 306 52.78 37.72 -20.47
C ALA A 306 53.14 39.20 -20.32
N MET A 307 52.88 39.80 -19.14
CA MET A 307 53.26 41.19 -18.85
C MET A 307 54.77 41.40 -18.88
N LEU A 308 55.56 40.46 -18.33
CA LEU A 308 57.01 40.51 -18.43
C LEU A 308 57.48 40.39 -19.88
N ALA A 309 56.89 39.50 -20.68
CA ALA A 309 57.19 39.40 -22.11
C ALA A 309 56.88 40.70 -22.86
N MET A 310 55.76 41.38 -22.55
CA MET A 310 55.42 42.68 -23.14
C MET A 310 56.37 43.79 -22.69
N ALA A 311 56.78 43.82 -21.41
CA ALA A 311 57.74 44.79 -20.90
C ALA A 311 59.12 44.67 -21.60
N THR A 312 59.56 43.44 -21.91
CA THR A 312 60.78 43.23 -22.69
C THR A 312 60.67 43.69 -24.15
N ASN A 313 59.45 43.78 -24.71
CA ASN A 313 59.18 44.26 -26.07
C ASN A 313 58.92 45.77 -26.15
N LYS A 314 58.56 46.43 -25.03
CA LYS A 314 58.19 47.86 -24.99
C LYS A 314 59.38 48.82 -25.03
N ASP A 315 60.61 48.32 -24.94
CA ASP A 315 61.84 49.12 -25.09
C ASP A 315 62.13 49.56 -26.56
N ARG A 316 61.10 49.54 -27.43
CA ARG A 316 61.21 49.81 -28.88
C ARG A 316 60.23 50.80 -29.49
N GLY A 317 59.42 51.53 -28.72
CA GLY A 317 58.58 52.56 -29.34
C GLY A 317 57.73 53.36 -28.37
N LEU A 318 58.18 54.56 -28.05
CA LEU A 318 57.35 55.63 -27.50
C LEU A 318 57.11 56.63 -28.64
N SER A 319 55.85 56.74 -29.09
CA SER A 319 55.38 57.79 -30.00
C SER A 319 54.23 58.53 -29.33
N ASP A 320 54.41 59.82 -29.13
CA ASP A 320 53.71 60.68 -28.17
C ASP A 320 52.38 61.28 -28.68
N ASN A 321 51.70 60.63 -29.63
CA ASN A 321 50.53 61.20 -30.35
C ASN A 321 49.20 60.44 -30.14
N GLU A 322 49.17 59.40 -29.30
CA GLU A 322 47.95 58.59 -29.02
C GLU A 322 47.32 58.93 -27.65
N SER A 323 47.90 59.89 -26.90
CA SER A 323 47.58 60.16 -25.48
C SER A 323 46.16 60.72 -25.26
N GLU A 324 45.66 61.58 -26.14
CA GLU A 324 44.35 62.24 -25.97
C GLU A 324 43.16 61.28 -26.20
N GLY A 325 43.31 60.30 -27.10
CA GLY A 325 42.29 59.25 -27.32
C GLY A 325 42.18 58.28 -26.15
N MET A 326 43.33 57.90 -25.56
CA MET A 326 43.39 57.02 -24.40
C MET A 326 42.75 57.64 -23.15
N GLU A 327 42.88 58.96 -22.96
CA GLU A 327 42.24 59.66 -21.84
C GLU A 327 40.71 59.64 -21.97
N SER A 328 40.17 59.85 -23.17
CA SER A 328 38.72 59.77 -23.42
C SER A 328 38.17 58.36 -23.19
N GLU A 329 38.89 57.32 -23.64
CA GLU A 329 38.51 55.92 -23.40
C GLU A 329 38.54 55.55 -21.92
N LEU A 330 39.51 56.06 -21.16
CA LEU A 330 39.61 55.86 -19.72
C LEU A 330 38.42 56.49 -18.97
N ILE A 331 38.02 57.71 -19.34
CA ILE A 331 36.85 58.37 -18.74
C ILE A 331 35.57 57.59 -19.04
N GLU A 332 35.41 57.10 -20.27
CA GLU A 332 34.26 56.27 -20.64
C GLU A 332 34.26 54.92 -19.89
N ALA A 333 35.43 54.30 -19.73
CA ALA A 333 35.59 53.07 -18.95
C ALA A 333 35.22 53.26 -17.47
N LEU A 334 35.67 54.36 -16.85
CA LEU A 334 35.29 54.72 -15.47
C LEU A 334 33.78 54.99 -15.34
N GLY A 335 33.17 55.62 -16.34
CA GLY A 335 31.71 55.82 -16.40
C GLY A 335 30.93 54.51 -16.49
N ARG A 336 31.42 53.53 -17.26
CA ARG A 336 30.85 52.17 -17.33
C ARG A 336 31.03 51.43 -16.01
N GLU A 337 32.21 51.54 -15.38
CA GLU A 337 32.50 50.94 -14.07
C GLU A 337 31.56 51.48 -12.99
N ALA A 338 31.32 52.79 -12.94
CA ALA A 338 30.40 53.40 -11.97
C ALA A 338 28.97 52.87 -12.11
N ARG A 339 28.45 52.74 -13.34
CA ARG A 339 27.11 52.16 -13.60
C ARG A 339 27.04 50.68 -13.25
N LEU A 340 28.12 49.93 -13.48
CA LEU A 340 28.20 48.53 -13.08
C LEU A 340 28.18 48.38 -11.55
N LYS A 341 28.88 49.26 -10.82
CA LYS A 341 28.84 49.27 -9.35
C LYS A 341 27.45 49.59 -8.81
N GLU A 342 26.76 50.58 -9.37
CA GLU A 342 25.38 50.90 -9.00
C GLU A 342 24.45 49.71 -9.23
N ARG A 343 24.53 49.06 -10.40
CA ARG A 343 23.72 47.89 -10.70
C ARG A 343 24.05 46.67 -9.83
N LEU A 344 25.33 46.47 -9.48
CA LEU A 344 25.74 45.45 -8.52
C LEU A 344 25.15 45.73 -7.13
N GLN A 345 25.15 46.99 -6.69
CA GLN A 345 24.57 47.38 -5.42
C GLN A 345 23.06 47.16 -5.37
N GLU A 346 22.34 47.48 -6.45
CA GLU A 346 20.91 47.18 -6.59
C GLU A 346 20.65 45.67 -6.54
N LEU A 347 21.45 44.87 -7.27
CA LEU A 347 21.32 43.41 -7.25
C LEU A 347 21.56 42.82 -5.86
N ILE A 348 22.55 43.33 -5.12
CA ILE A 348 22.79 42.92 -3.72
C ILE A 348 21.58 43.27 -2.85
N SER A 349 21.04 44.48 -2.98
CA SER A 349 19.86 44.90 -2.22
C SER A 349 18.64 44.03 -2.50
N THR A 350 18.38 43.71 -3.77
CA THR A 350 17.27 42.83 -4.15
C THR A 350 17.49 41.39 -3.68
N LEU A 351 18.72 40.89 -3.72
CA LEU A 351 19.06 39.57 -3.19
C LEU A 351 18.83 39.49 -1.67
N ASP A 352 19.22 40.53 -0.93
CA ASP A 352 19.00 40.62 0.52
C ASP A 352 17.50 40.65 0.86
N GLU A 353 16.68 41.38 0.09
CA GLU A 353 15.23 41.41 0.27
C GLU A 353 14.60 40.04 -0.02
N VAL A 354 14.99 39.39 -1.11
CA VAL A 354 14.52 38.05 -1.45
C VAL A 354 14.94 37.04 -0.38
N ASN A 355 16.16 37.14 0.14
CA ASN A 355 16.65 36.26 1.21
C ASN A 355 15.90 36.48 2.52
N LYS A 356 15.64 37.72 2.93
CA LYS A 356 14.79 38.00 4.11
C LYS A 356 13.37 37.47 3.92
N ASN A 357 12.82 37.56 2.71
CA ASN A 357 11.50 37.03 2.39
C ASN A 357 11.48 35.48 2.42
N SER A 358 12.51 34.81 1.90
CA SER A 358 12.61 33.35 1.97
C SER A 358 12.76 32.88 3.42
N GLU A 359 13.60 33.54 4.23
CA GLU A 359 13.77 33.26 5.66
C GLU A 359 12.46 33.41 6.42
N LEU A 360 11.70 34.49 6.19
CA LEU A 360 10.40 34.71 6.82
C LEU A 360 9.41 33.60 6.45
N ARG A 361 9.36 33.19 5.18
CA ARG A 361 8.51 32.07 4.74
C ARG A 361 8.91 30.75 5.39
N HIS A 362 10.21 30.50 5.55
CA HIS A 362 10.70 29.31 6.25
C HIS A 362 10.34 29.32 7.73
N GLN A 363 10.41 30.48 8.41
CA GLN A 363 9.98 30.63 9.80
C GLN A 363 8.47 30.35 9.95
N GLN A 364 7.63 30.95 9.09
CA GLN A 364 6.19 30.71 9.08
C GLN A 364 5.85 29.23 8.83
N SER A 365 6.55 28.59 7.89
CA SER A 365 6.37 27.16 7.62
C SER A 365 6.75 26.30 8.84
N ALA A 366 7.84 26.65 9.54
CA ALA A 366 8.26 25.94 10.75
C ALA A 366 7.23 26.09 11.89
N GLU A 367 6.65 27.28 12.06
CA GLU A 367 5.57 27.52 13.02
C GLU A 367 4.32 26.69 12.71
N LEU A 368 3.85 26.68 11.47
CA LEU A 368 2.71 25.86 11.04
C LEU A 368 2.97 24.37 11.28
N VAL A 369 4.18 23.89 10.99
CA VAL A 369 4.57 22.49 11.27
C VAL A 369 4.53 22.21 12.78
N ASN A 370 4.97 23.14 13.61
CA ASN A 370 4.94 22.98 15.07
C ASN A 370 3.50 22.97 15.62
N ASP A 371 2.61 23.81 15.08
CA ASP A 371 1.20 23.81 15.46
C ASP A 371 0.50 22.52 15.03
N LEU A 372 0.79 22.03 13.81
CA LEU A 372 0.32 20.71 13.36
C LEU A 372 0.82 19.58 14.27
N LYS A 373 2.09 19.62 14.68
CA LYS A 373 2.64 18.66 15.66
C LYS A 373 1.90 18.71 16.99
N ARG A 374 1.60 19.91 17.49
CA ARG A 374 0.85 20.10 18.75
C ARG A 374 -0.57 19.57 18.65
N ALA A 375 -1.28 19.89 17.56
CA ALA A 375 -2.63 19.41 17.30
C ALA A 375 -2.68 17.88 17.15
N ASN A 376 -1.76 17.30 16.38
CA ASN A 376 -1.63 15.84 16.24
C ASN A 376 -1.32 15.17 17.59
N GLY A 377 -0.46 15.77 18.41
CA GLY A 377 -0.18 15.30 19.77
C GLY A 377 -1.44 15.28 20.64
N ALA A 378 -2.25 16.33 20.61
CA ALA A 378 -3.52 16.39 21.34
C ALA A 378 -4.54 15.35 20.85
N LEU A 379 -4.64 15.14 19.53
CA LEU A 379 -5.50 14.10 18.95
C LEU A 379 -5.07 12.69 19.37
N VAL A 380 -3.77 12.39 19.33
CA VAL A 380 -3.22 11.11 19.77
C VAL A 380 -3.54 10.86 21.25
N GLN A 381 -3.32 11.85 22.12
CA GLN A 381 -3.65 11.71 23.54
C GLN A 381 -5.15 11.48 23.77
N THR A 382 -6.02 12.14 23.01
CA THR A 382 -7.47 11.97 23.12
C THR A 382 -7.91 10.59 22.64
N LEU A 383 -7.33 10.10 21.54
CA LEU A 383 -7.56 8.76 21.01
C LEU A 383 -7.06 7.66 21.97
N GLU A 384 -5.92 7.86 22.62
CA GLU A 384 -5.43 6.93 23.64
C GLU A 384 -6.34 6.90 24.87
N LYS A 385 -6.82 8.06 25.31
CA LYS A 385 -7.79 8.15 26.42
C LYS A 385 -9.10 7.44 26.07
N SER A 386 -9.66 7.67 24.87
CA SER A 386 -10.89 7.00 24.43
C SER A 386 -10.69 5.49 24.30
N LYS A 387 -9.57 5.04 23.71
CA LYS A 387 -9.20 3.63 23.64
C LYS A 387 -9.15 2.98 25.03
N LYS A 388 -8.50 3.62 26.01
CA LYS A 388 -8.46 3.13 27.40
C LYS A 388 -9.86 3.02 28.01
N LYS A 389 -10.74 4.01 27.77
CA LYS A 389 -12.14 3.98 28.21
C LYS A 389 -12.89 2.79 27.60
N TYR A 390 -12.87 2.63 26.27
CA TYR A 390 -13.56 1.51 25.60
C TYR A 390 -13.00 0.15 26.00
N GLN A 391 -11.68 0.03 26.14
CA GLN A 391 -11.05 -1.20 26.60
C GLN A 391 -11.49 -1.57 28.02
N SER A 392 -11.64 -0.58 28.91
CA SER A 392 -12.17 -0.83 30.26
C SER A 392 -13.65 -1.27 30.25
N ARG A 393 -14.47 -0.69 29.37
CA ARG A 393 -15.88 -1.08 29.19
C ARG A 393 -16.00 -2.50 28.64
N LEU A 394 -15.19 -2.85 27.66
CA LEU A 394 -15.15 -4.19 27.07
C LEU A 394 -14.78 -5.24 28.12
N LYS A 395 -13.74 -5.00 28.93
CA LYS A 395 -13.38 -5.88 30.05
C LYS A 395 -14.52 -6.08 31.06
N LYS A 396 -15.29 -5.04 31.35
CA LYS A 396 -16.47 -5.15 32.24
C LYS A 396 -17.55 -6.04 31.62
N LEU A 397 -17.83 -5.89 30.33
CA LEU A 397 -18.80 -6.73 29.62
C LEU A 397 -18.35 -8.19 29.53
N GLU A 398 -17.06 -8.43 29.24
CA GLU A 398 -16.47 -9.77 29.26
C GLU A 398 -16.62 -10.43 30.64
N GLN A 399 -16.35 -9.69 31.71
CA GLN A 399 -16.53 -10.18 33.08
C GLN A 399 -17.99 -10.51 33.40
N GLN A 400 -18.94 -9.69 32.95
CA GLN A 400 -20.36 -9.94 33.13
C GLN A 400 -20.82 -11.19 32.37
N MET A 401 -20.37 -11.35 31.12
CA MET A 401 -20.64 -12.52 30.29
C MET A 401 -20.07 -13.80 30.92
N LEU A 402 -18.82 -13.75 31.42
CA LEU A 402 -18.19 -14.87 32.11
C LEU A 402 -19.02 -15.29 33.34
N GLY A 403 -19.42 -14.34 34.17
CA GLY A 403 -20.27 -14.62 35.33
C GLY A 403 -21.64 -15.18 34.96
N MET A 404 -22.20 -14.79 33.81
CA MET A 404 -23.44 -15.38 33.28
C MET A 404 -23.24 -16.83 32.85
N VAL A 405 -22.17 -17.12 32.12
CA VAL A 405 -21.81 -18.49 31.70
C VAL A 405 -21.60 -19.40 32.92
N GLU A 406 -20.90 -18.92 33.95
CA GLU A 406 -20.70 -19.68 35.20
C GLU A 406 -22.01 -19.99 35.92
N ARG A 407 -22.92 -19.02 36.02
CA ARG A 407 -24.26 -19.22 36.60
C ARG A 407 -25.07 -20.25 35.79
N HIS A 408 -25.08 -20.13 34.47
CA HIS A 408 -25.77 -21.09 33.59
C HIS A 408 -25.17 -22.50 33.72
N ALA A 409 -23.84 -22.62 33.78
CA ALA A 409 -23.17 -23.90 33.97
C ALA A 409 -23.54 -24.55 35.33
N ALA A 410 -23.62 -23.75 36.40
CA ALA A 410 -24.06 -24.24 37.71
C ALA A 410 -25.52 -24.70 37.71
N GLN A 411 -26.41 -23.97 37.04
CA GLN A 411 -27.81 -24.37 36.86
C GLN A 411 -27.92 -25.69 36.07
N VAL A 412 -27.20 -25.81 34.95
CA VAL A 412 -27.17 -27.05 34.15
C VAL A 412 -26.64 -28.23 34.98
N LYS A 413 -25.60 -28.03 35.79
CA LYS A 413 -25.08 -29.07 36.70
C LYS A 413 -26.13 -29.50 37.72
N THR A 414 -26.84 -28.55 38.31
CA THR A 414 -27.91 -28.82 39.28
C THR A 414 -29.07 -29.59 38.64
N LEU A 415 -29.51 -29.18 37.45
CA LEU A 415 -30.56 -29.87 36.69
C LEU A 415 -30.13 -31.29 36.32
N LYS A 416 -28.89 -31.49 35.86
CA LYS A 416 -28.34 -32.82 35.58
C LYS A 416 -28.34 -33.71 36.83
N GLN A 417 -27.90 -33.19 37.98
CA GLN A 417 -27.96 -33.92 39.25
C GLN A 417 -29.39 -34.27 39.65
N ARG A 418 -30.35 -33.38 39.40
CA ARG A 418 -31.77 -33.66 39.67
C ARG A 418 -32.33 -34.74 38.76
N ILE A 419 -31.97 -34.73 37.48
CA ILE A 419 -32.34 -35.77 36.51
C ILE A 419 -31.79 -37.13 36.96
N THR A 420 -30.51 -37.22 37.31
CA THR A 420 -29.92 -38.50 37.76
C THR A 420 -30.60 -39.05 39.01
N LEU A 421 -30.93 -38.19 40.00
CA LEU A 421 -31.69 -38.62 41.19
C LEU A 421 -33.08 -39.15 40.83
N LEU A 422 -33.80 -38.47 39.92
CA LEU A 422 -35.12 -38.91 39.46
C LEU A 422 -35.04 -40.21 38.64
N GLU A 423 -33.98 -40.40 37.87
CA GLU A 423 -33.71 -41.65 37.14
C GLU A 423 -33.44 -42.81 38.12
N GLU A 424 -32.65 -42.58 39.18
CA GLU A 424 -32.42 -43.56 40.25
C GLU A 424 -33.72 -43.93 40.99
N GLU A 425 -34.56 -42.95 41.35
CA GLU A 425 -35.87 -43.17 41.98
C GLU A 425 -36.81 -43.99 41.06
N SER A 426 -36.84 -43.67 39.76
CA SER A 426 -37.63 -44.38 38.75
C SER A 426 -37.18 -45.84 38.57
N MET A 427 -35.87 -46.08 38.58
CA MET A 427 -35.29 -47.43 38.52
C MET A 427 -35.61 -48.25 39.78
N GLY A 428 -35.61 -47.61 40.97
CA GLY A 428 -36.04 -48.24 42.23
C GLY A 428 -37.53 -48.63 42.22
N TYR A 429 -38.39 -47.80 41.64
CA TYR A 429 -39.82 -48.10 41.46
C TYR A 429 -40.07 -49.24 40.47
N LYS A 430 -39.36 -49.27 39.33
CA LYS A 430 -39.46 -50.38 38.36
C LYS A 430 -38.96 -51.71 38.93
N GLY A 431 -37.91 -51.70 39.76
CA GLY A 431 -37.45 -52.89 40.48
C GLY A 431 -38.48 -53.42 41.48
N SER A 432 -39.22 -52.53 42.15
CA SER A 432 -40.26 -52.89 43.12
C SER A 432 -41.52 -53.49 42.47
N ILE A 433 -41.91 -52.99 41.29
CA ILE A 433 -43.06 -53.54 40.51
C ILE A 433 -42.74 -54.93 39.92
N ALA A 434 -41.49 -55.16 39.50
CA ALA A 434 -41.06 -56.46 38.98
C ALA A 434 -41.09 -57.57 40.04
N LEU A 435 -40.80 -57.25 41.30
CA LEU A 435 -40.88 -58.20 42.42
C LEU A 435 -42.33 -58.54 42.81
N GLN A 436 -43.28 -57.62 42.62
CA GLN A 436 -44.69 -57.87 42.93
C GLN A 436 -45.41 -58.69 41.84
N SER A 437 -44.87 -58.69 40.61
CA SER A 437 -45.45 -59.42 39.47
C SER A 437 -45.10 -60.91 39.44
N GLN A 438 -44.13 -61.37 40.25
CA GLN A 438 -43.76 -62.79 40.36
C GLN A 438 -44.43 -63.54 41.53
N SER A 439 -45.24 -62.87 42.37
CA SER A 439 -45.90 -63.51 43.52
C SER A 439 -47.36 -63.96 43.27
N SER A 440 -47.89 -63.82 42.05
CA SER A 440 -49.30 -64.13 41.73
C SER A 440 -49.48 -65.37 40.85
N GLY A 441 -48.64 -66.39 41.04
CA GLY A 441 -48.75 -67.68 40.35
C GLY A 441 -48.89 -68.83 41.35
N ALA A 442 -50.10 -69.03 41.88
CA ALA A 442 -50.62 -70.33 42.34
C ALA A 442 -51.87 -70.08 43.21
N SER A 443 -53.04 -70.44 42.71
CA SER A 443 -54.16 -70.97 43.49
C SER A 443 -55.15 -71.61 42.52
N GLU A 444 -54.95 -72.90 42.29
CA GLU A 444 -55.99 -73.84 41.88
C GLU A 444 -57.16 -73.77 42.85
N THR A 445 -58.41 -73.90 42.38
CA THR A 445 -59.46 -74.68 43.08
C THR A 445 -60.69 -74.88 42.19
N SER A 446 -61.21 -76.11 42.27
CA SER A 446 -62.35 -76.73 41.59
C SER A 446 -63.68 -76.00 41.67
N LEU A 447 -64.47 -76.05 40.59
CA LEU A 447 -65.64 -76.95 40.42
C LEU A 447 -66.24 -76.82 39.02
#